data_AF-A0A965DL55-F1
#
_entry.id   AF-A0A965DL55-F1
#
_cell.length_a   1.000
_cell.length_b   1.000
_cell.length_c   1.000
_cell.angle_alpha   90.00
_cell.angle_beta   90.00
_cell.angle_gamma   90.00
#
_symmetry.space_group_name_H-M   'P 1'
#
loop_
_entity.id
_entity.type
_entity.pdbx_description
1 polymer ?
#
loop_
_entity_poly.entity_id
_entity_poly.type
_entity_poly.pdbx_seq_one_letter_code
_entity_poly.pdbx_strand_id
1 'polypeptide(L)'
;MNRVYITRRETFNAAHKLWQPSWSDEKNQEVFGACSNKNWHGHNFTLFVTVSGVPDEATGFVMNLKDLSTLIRREVIDHLDHKNLNLDVPFLTGIMASTENLAIAIWNILSPKIAGWKRKIIS
;
A
#
# COMPACT_ATOMS: atom_id res chain seq x y z
N MET A 1 -18.32 24.00 8.97
CA MET A 1 -18.51 22.64 8.40
C MET A 1 -17.67 21.64 9.17
N ASN A 2 -18.13 20.39 9.30
CA ASN A 2 -17.43 19.36 10.08
C ASN A 2 -16.32 18.70 9.24
N ARG A 3 -15.21 18.33 9.90
CA ARG A 3 -14.20 17.46 9.30
C ARG A 3 -14.78 16.06 9.14
N VAL A 4 -14.55 15.46 7.97
CA VAL A 4 -14.98 14.09 7.66
C VAL A 4 -13.79 13.24 7.22
N TYR A 5 -13.96 11.92 7.28
CA TYR A 5 -13.02 10.91 6.81
C TYR A 5 -13.67 10.15 5.67
N ILE A 6 -12.94 9.99 4.56
CA ILE A 6 -13.39 9.20 3.42
C ILE A 6 -12.33 8.15 3.11
N THR A 7 -12.77 6.93 2.83
CA THR A 7 -11.89 5.78 2.59
C THR A 7 -12.08 5.27 1.18
N ARG A 8 -10.96 5.12 0.44
CA ARG A 8 -10.91 4.40 -0.82
C ARG A 8 -10.36 3.00 -0.57
N ARG A 9 -11.09 1.99 -1.05
CA ARG A 9 -10.66 0.59 -1.05
C ARG A 9 -10.11 0.22 -2.43
N GLU A 10 -8.94 -0.38 -2.47
CA GLU A 10 -8.32 -1.00 -3.64
C GLU A 10 -7.86 -2.42 -3.31
N THR A 11 -7.60 -3.25 -4.31
CA THR A 11 -7.14 -4.63 -4.14
C THR A 11 -5.99 -4.94 -5.10
N PHE A 12 -5.08 -5.82 -4.68
CA PHE A 12 -4.01 -6.35 -5.53
C PHE A 12 -3.62 -7.75 -5.07
N ASN A 13 -3.08 -8.56 -5.98
CA ASN A 13 -2.61 -9.91 -5.67
C ASN A 13 -1.08 -9.93 -5.72
N ALA A 14 -0.42 -10.41 -4.67
CA ALA A 14 1.03 -10.48 -4.66
C ALA A 14 1.55 -11.70 -3.90
N ALA A 15 2.71 -12.19 -4.32
CA ALA A 15 3.46 -13.22 -3.63
C ALA A 15 4.54 -12.61 -2.73
N HIS A 16 4.86 -13.25 -1.61
CA HIS A 16 5.97 -12.86 -0.75
C HIS A 16 6.46 -14.01 0.14
N LYS A 17 7.53 -13.76 0.88
CA LYS A 17 8.04 -14.61 1.95
C LYS A 17 8.60 -13.75 3.06
N LEU A 18 8.37 -14.16 4.30
CA LEU A 18 9.04 -13.61 5.47
C LEU A 18 10.28 -14.44 5.75
N TRP A 19 11.45 -13.82 5.63
CA TRP A 19 12.72 -14.51 5.76
C TRP A 19 13.81 -13.56 6.25
N GLN A 20 14.56 -13.98 7.25
CA GLN A 20 15.75 -13.31 7.72
C GLN A 20 16.99 -14.09 7.25
N PRO A 21 17.76 -13.58 6.27
CA PRO A 21 18.91 -14.31 5.70
C PRO A 21 20.00 -14.69 6.69
N SER A 22 20.12 -13.99 7.82
CA SER A 22 21.11 -14.28 8.86
C SER A 22 20.66 -15.34 9.86
N TRP A 23 19.44 -15.86 9.75
CA TRP A 23 18.91 -16.92 10.62
C TRP A 23 18.98 -18.28 9.93
N SER A 24 19.02 -19.36 10.72
CA SER A 24 18.86 -20.70 10.19
C SER A 24 17.45 -20.92 9.64
N ASP A 25 17.27 -21.98 8.85
CA ASP A 25 15.97 -22.37 8.32
C ASP A 25 14.99 -22.69 9.45
N GLU A 26 15.44 -23.36 10.50
CA GLU A 26 14.64 -23.73 11.68
C GLU A 26 14.14 -22.50 12.42
N LYS A 27 15.02 -21.50 12.62
CA LYS A 27 14.63 -20.26 13.29
C LYS A 27 13.66 -19.43 12.44
N ASN A 28 13.85 -19.39 11.12
CA ASN A 28 12.87 -18.76 10.24
C ASN A 28 11.52 -19.46 10.33
N GLN A 29 11.51 -20.80 10.32
CA GLN A 29 10.30 -21.59 10.44
C GLN A 29 9.62 -21.42 11.80
N GLU A 30 10.38 -21.36 12.89
CA GLU A 30 9.86 -21.12 14.24
C GLU A 30 9.16 -19.76 14.34
N VAL A 31 9.78 -18.70 13.80
CA VAL A 31 9.28 -17.32 13.94
C VAL A 31 8.18 -17.00 12.93
N PHE A 32 8.33 -17.40 11.67
CA PHE A 32 7.43 -17.02 10.57
C PHE A 32 6.48 -18.12 10.12
N GLY A 33 6.69 -19.38 10.56
CA GLY A 33 5.82 -20.50 10.24
C GLY A 33 5.63 -20.70 8.73
N ALA A 34 4.38 -20.83 8.29
CA ALA A 34 4.08 -21.01 6.86
C ALA A 34 4.56 -19.83 5.99
N CYS A 35 4.76 -18.63 6.57
CA CYS A 35 5.19 -17.45 5.83
C CYS A 35 6.66 -17.50 5.41
N SER A 36 7.48 -18.38 6.00
CA SER A 36 8.87 -18.63 5.60
C SER A 36 9.04 -19.72 4.53
N ASN A 37 7.94 -20.19 3.92
CA ASN A 37 8.00 -21.22 2.87
C ASN A 37 9.05 -20.89 1.81
N LYS A 38 9.99 -21.80 1.56
CA LYS A 38 11.08 -21.64 0.58
C LYS A 38 10.55 -21.27 -0.82
N ASN A 39 9.37 -21.76 -1.17
CA ASN A 39 8.71 -21.55 -2.45
C ASN A 39 7.67 -20.42 -2.44
N TRP A 40 7.77 -19.48 -1.48
CA TRP A 40 6.89 -18.33 -1.34
C TRP A 40 5.44 -18.72 -1.00
N HIS A 41 4.62 -17.70 -0.80
CA HIS A 41 3.16 -17.82 -0.75
C HIS A 41 2.57 -16.49 -1.26
N GLY A 42 1.26 -16.37 -1.35
CA GLY A 42 0.64 -15.13 -1.82
C GLY A 42 -0.68 -14.83 -1.15
N HIS A 43 -1.14 -13.60 -1.35
CA HIS A 43 -2.39 -13.10 -0.81
C HIS A 43 -3.12 -12.21 -1.82
N ASN A 44 -4.43 -12.14 -1.63
CA ASN A 44 -5.27 -11.13 -2.25
C ASN A 44 -5.39 -9.98 -1.26
N PHE A 45 -4.49 -9.00 -1.36
CA PHE A 45 -4.41 -7.88 -0.43
C PHE A 45 -5.55 -6.89 -0.67
N THR A 46 -6.08 -6.32 0.42
CA THR A 46 -7.01 -5.19 0.39
C THR A 46 -6.35 -3.98 1.02
N LEU A 47 -6.21 -2.90 0.25
CA LEU A 47 -5.66 -1.63 0.70
C LEU A 47 -6.79 -0.64 0.99
N PHE A 48 -6.82 -0.12 2.22
CA PHE A 48 -7.72 0.97 2.61
C PHE A 48 -6.91 2.26 2.80
N VAL A 49 -7.17 3.25 1.94
CA VAL A 49 -6.57 4.58 2.04
C VAL A 49 -7.62 5.55 2.53
N THR A 50 -7.41 6.09 3.73
CA THR A 50 -8.32 7.07 4.34
C THR A 50 -7.71 8.45 4.29
N VAL A 51 -8.46 9.42 3.74
CA VAL A 51 -8.11 10.84 3.77
C VAL A 51 -9.13 11.59 4.60
N SER A 52 -8.73 12.72 5.18
CA SER A 52 -9.62 13.56 5.99
C SER A 52 -9.51 15.02 5.62
N GLY A 53 -10.62 15.74 5.76
CA GLY A 53 -10.68 17.16 5.47
C GLY A 53 -12.05 17.73 5.74
N VAL A 54 -12.17 19.05 5.57
CA VAL A 54 -13.47 19.72 5.54
C VAL A 54 -13.96 19.66 4.09
N PRO A 55 -15.18 19.17 3.81
CA PRO A 55 -15.76 19.22 2.48
C PRO A 55 -15.71 20.65 1.91
N ASP A 56 -15.26 20.77 0.67
CA ASP A 56 -15.28 22.04 -0.06
C ASP A 56 -16.73 22.54 -0.24
N GLU A 57 -16.97 23.84 -0.05
CA GLU A 57 -18.35 24.37 0.01
C GLU A 57 -19.12 24.24 -1.31
N ALA A 58 -18.41 24.33 -2.45
CA ALA A 58 -19.02 24.26 -3.77
C ALA A 58 -19.26 22.81 -4.24
N THR A 59 -18.37 21.89 -3.87
CA THR A 59 -18.36 20.52 -4.40
C THR A 59 -18.78 19.45 -3.39
N GLY A 60 -18.73 19.76 -2.09
CA GLY A 60 -18.94 18.80 -1.01
C GLY A 60 -17.84 17.73 -0.89
N PHE A 61 -16.72 17.87 -1.60
CA PHE A 61 -15.64 16.87 -1.59
C PHE A 61 -14.50 17.27 -0.66
N VAL A 62 -13.97 16.28 0.07
CA VAL A 62 -12.63 16.40 0.68
C VAL A 62 -11.56 16.23 -0.40
N MET A 63 -11.75 15.23 -1.26
CA MET A 63 -10.95 14.95 -2.45
C MET A 63 -11.84 14.18 -3.42
N ASN A 64 -11.64 14.37 -4.73
CA ASN A 64 -12.32 13.55 -5.71
C ASN A 64 -11.80 12.09 -5.61
N LEU A 65 -12.69 11.15 -5.29
CA LEU A 65 -12.33 9.74 -5.10
C LEU A 65 -11.79 9.08 -6.38
N LYS A 66 -12.14 9.60 -7.57
CA LYS A 66 -11.55 9.16 -8.84
C LYS A 66 -10.07 9.52 -8.92
N ASP A 67 -9.72 10.75 -8.53
CA ASP A 67 -8.32 11.21 -8.50
C ASP A 67 -7.51 10.43 -7.46
N LEU A 68 -8.11 10.16 -6.29
CA LEU A 68 -7.48 9.32 -5.27
C LEU A 68 -7.25 7.90 -5.78
N SER A 69 -8.23 7.29 -6.46
CA SER A 69 -8.07 5.96 -7.06
C SER A 69 -6.99 5.94 -8.13
N THR A 70 -6.96 6.92 -9.04
CA THR A 70 -5.91 7.03 -10.07
C THR A 70 -4.53 7.20 -9.45
N LEU A 71 -4.40 8.01 -8.39
CA LEU A 71 -3.15 8.19 -7.67
C LEU A 71 -2.68 6.87 -7.01
N ILE A 72 -3.56 6.22 -6.24
CA ILE A 72 -3.25 4.94 -5.58
C ILE A 72 -2.85 3.89 -6.62
N ARG A 73 -3.59 3.82 -7.73
CA ARG A 73 -3.30 2.85 -8.78
C ARG A 73 -1.91 3.04 -9.37
N ARG A 74 -1.63 4.26 -9.85
CA ARG A 74 -0.37 4.59 -10.52
C ARG A 74 0.84 4.41 -9.62
N GLU A 75 0.75 4.86 -8.37
CA GLU A 75 1.90 4.94 -7.46
C GLU A 75 2.11 3.65 -6.65
N VAL A 76 1.08 2.81 -6.53
CA VAL A 76 1.08 1.65 -5.64
C VAL A 76 0.62 0.39 -6.35
N ILE A 77 -0.64 0.33 -6.80
CA ILE A 77 -1.23 -0.93 -7.28
C ILE A 77 -0.50 -1.47 -8.50
N ASP A 78 -0.20 -0.64 -9.50
CA ASP A 78 0.48 -1.10 -10.72
C ASP A 78 1.93 -1.60 -10.44
N HIS A 79 2.50 -1.25 -9.28
CA HIS A 79 3.80 -1.75 -8.82
C HIS A 79 3.71 -3.02 -7.96
N LEU A 80 2.54 -3.34 -7.41
CA LEU A 80 2.34 -4.46 -6.48
C LEU A 80 1.53 -5.61 -7.06
N ASP A 81 0.59 -5.32 -7.96
CA ASP A 81 -0.34 -6.30 -8.49
C ASP A 81 0.33 -7.30 -9.44
N HIS A 82 0.06 -8.58 -9.22
CA HIS A 82 0.68 -9.72 -9.90
C HIS A 82 2.22 -9.70 -9.82
N LYS A 83 2.78 -9.29 -8.68
CA LYS A 83 4.22 -9.24 -8.42
C LYS A 83 4.65 -10.11 -7.24
N ASN A 84 5.94 -10.43 -7.18
CA ASN A 84 6.59 -10.89 -5.96
C ASN A 84 7.15 -9.67 -5.19
N LEU A 85 6.62 -9.42 -3.99
CA LEU A 85 6.98 -8.27 -3.16
C LEU A 85 8.46 -8.21 -2.79
N ASN A 86 9.12 -9.37 -2.65
CA ASN A 86 10.52 -9.45 -2.29
C ASN A 86 11.47 -9.23 -3.47
N LEU A 87 11.02 -9.50 -4.71
CA LEU A 87 11.88 -9.57 -5.90
C LEU A 87 11.61 -8.44 -6.90
N ASP A 88 10.34 -8.10 -7.11
CA ASP A 88 9.91 -7.28 -8.24
C ASP A 88 9.57 -5.83 -7.85
N VAL A 89 9.60 -5.51 -6.55
CA VAL A 89 9.13 -4.23 -6.00
C VAL A 89 10.32 -3.43 -5.46
N PRO A 90 10.82 -2.43 -6.21
CA PRO A 90 12.06 -1.73 -5.84
C PRO A 90 12.00 -1.04 -4.48
N PHE A 91 10.85 -0.46 -4.10
CA PHE A 91 10.71 0.21 -2.81
C PHE A 91 10.61 -0.75 -1.61
N LEU A 92 10.61 -2.06 -1.84
CA LEU A 92 10.70 -3.09 -0.80
C LEU A 92 12.05 -3.83 -0.81
N THR A 93 12.98 -3.45 -1.68
CA THR A 93 14.31 -4.09 -1.73
C THR A 93 15.05 -3.91 -0.41
N GLY A 94 15.50 -5.01 0.18
CA GLY A 94 16.16 -5.03 1.49
C GLY A 94 15.22 -4.83 2.69
N ILE A 95 13.91 -4.71 2.46
CA ILE A 95 12.90 -4.58 3.50
C ILE A 95 12.17 -5.92 3.64
N MET A 96 11.94 -6.36 4.88
CA MET A 96 11.12 -7.54 5.13
C MET A 96 9.68 -7.27 4.66
N ALA A 97 9.16 -8.10 3.76
CA ALA A 97 7.85 -7.91 3.12
C ALA A 97 6.66 -8.28 4.05
N SER A 98 6.69 -7.88 5.33
CA SER A 98 5.55 -7.98 6.22
C SER A 98 4.47 -6.97 5.85
N THR A 99 3.24 -7.19 6.29
CA THR A 99 2.12 -6.27 6.02
C THR A 99 2.37 -4.89 6.63
N GLU A 100 3.01 -4.82 7.80
CA GLU A 100 3.37 -3.58 8.47
C GLU A 100 4.36 -2.75 7.64
N ASN A 101 5.45 -3.37 7.18
CA ASN A 101 6.44 -2.69 6.36
C ASN A 101 5.87 -2.30 4.99
N LEU A 102 5.02 -3.14 4.40
CA LEU A 102 4.28 -2.81 3.19
C LEU A 102 3.40 -1.58 3.39
N ALA A 103 2.65 -1.50 4.49
CA ALA A 103 1.82 -0.35 4.82
C ALA A 103 2.64 0.94 5.00
N ILE A 104 3.79 0.85 5.68
CA ILE A 104 4.72 1.99 5.85
C ILE A 104 5.28 2.45 4.50
N ALA A 105 5.70 1.53 3.63
CA ALA A 105 6.22 1.87 2.31
C ALA A 105 5.15 2.56 1.45
N ILE A 106 3.93 2.02 1.43
CA ILE A 106 2.78 2.62 0.74
C ILE A 106 2.47 4.02 1.29
N TRP A 107 2.48 4.18 2.61
CA TRP A 107 2.27 5.46 3.27
C TRP A 107 3.32 6.50 2.84
N ASN A 108 4.60 6.13 2.84
CA ASN A 108 5.70 7.03 2.46
C ASN A 108 5.59 7.49 1.00
N ILE A 109 5.00 6.68 0.12
CA ILE A 109 4.72 7.03 -1.27
C ILE A 109 3.53 7.97 -1.38
N LEU A 110 2.40 7.62 -0.75
CA LEU A 110 1.12 8.31 -0.95
C LEU A 110 0.99 9.60 -0.14
N SER A 111 1.42 9.59 1.12
CA SER A 111 1.24 10.71 2.05
C SER A 111 1.73 12.07 1.50
N PRO A 112 2.98 12.21 1.00
CA PRO A 112 3.44 13.49 0.45
C PRO A 112 2.68 13.91 -0.82
N LYS A 113 2.21 12.95 -1.63
CA LYS A 113 1.47 13.24 -2.86
C LYS A 113 0.04 13.69 -2.58
N ILE A 114 -0.58 13.11 -1.55
CA ILE A 114 -1.90 13.52 -1.05
C ILE A 114 -1.80 14.88 -0.37
N ALA A 115 -0.78 15.10 0.48
CA ALA A 115 -0.57 16.39 1.15
C ALA A 115 -0.29 17.53 0.16
N GLY A 116 0.47 17.24 -0.91
CA GLY A 116 0.75 18.18 -2.00
C GLY A 116 -0.36 18.26 -3.05
N TRP A 117 -1.46 17.54 -2.89
CA TRP A 117 -2.52 17.48 -3.90
C TRP A 117 -3.23 18.84 -3.98
N LYS A 118 -2.97 19.56 -5.07
CA LYS A 118 -3.71 20.77 -5.45
C LYS A 118 -4.81 20.35 -6.43
N ARG A 119 -6.04 20.81 -6.19
CA ARG A 119 -7.17 20.63 -7.10
C ARG A 119 -6.72 20.89 -8.54
N LYS A 120 -6.86 19.90 -9.42
CA LYS A 120 -7.01 20.20 -10.84
C LYS A 120 -8.37 20.88 -10.95
N ILE A 121 -8.37 22.20 -11.09
CA ILE A 121 -9.58 22.89 -11.51
C ILE A 121 -9.94 22.25 -12.85
N ILE A 122 -11.10 21.57 -12.88
CA ILE A 122 -11.69 21.11 -14.13
C ILE A 122 -12.09 22.39 -14.84
N SER A 123 -11.21 22.88 -15.73
CA SER A 123 -11.53 23.91 -16.72
C SER A 123 -12.24 23.27 -17.89
#